data_AF-A0ABD7D8K6-F1
#
_entry.id   AF-A0ABD7D8K6-F1
#
_cell.length_a   1.000
_cell.length_b   1.000
_cell.length_c   1.000
_cell.angle_alpha   90.00
_cell.angle_beta   90.00
_cell.angle_gamma   90.00
#
_symmetry.space_group_name_H-M   'P 1'
#
loop_
_entity.id
_entity.type
_entity.pdbx_description
1 polymer ?
#
loop_
_entity_poly.entity_id
_entity_poly.type
_entity_poly.pdbx_seq_one_letter_code
_entity_poly.pdbx_strand_id
1 'polypeptide(L)'
;MKAYAQGTKDGYQDKKEENGKEHARLDQARADHKAKQQGPKQQDDSKQDDPKQETTATGPGGRTIVITSDEGDDGVSTDVKPLLVKEIDANALTLGTDGARGSFTRRELRNFKQYERKLEARENLLIKVAEACKTLEASAEDEAKDCQDLADQAKAVKGGEKLAAKLTKLADAAKAQAAEAAALHKHAQRAAEMCKVVLTNIATRYAPLYKAVVDSDETKPAELRFYNDKGSYAPAA
;
A
#
# COMPACT_ATOMS: atom_id res chain seq x y z
N MET A 1 -45.36 -41.85 -1.17
CA MET A 1 -44.83 -40.74 -2.00
C MET A 1 -43.33 -40.64 -1.79
N LYS A 2 -42.53 -40.86 -2.84
CA LYS A 2 -41.07 -40.68 -2.84
C LYS A 2 -40.74 -39.60 -3.87
N ALA A 3 -40.25 -38.47 -3.39
CA ALA A 3 -39.49 -37.47 -4.14
C ALA A 3 -38.76 -36.59 -3.12
N TYR A 4 -37.65 -35.97 -3.52
CA TYR A 4 -36.78 -35.07 -2.74
C TYR A 4 -35.60 -35.71 -1.98
N ALA A 5 -34.60 -36.19 -2.73
CA ALA A 5 -33.24 -36.39 -2.19
C ALA A 5 -32.11 -36.21 -3.23
N GLN A 6 -32.31 -35.46 -4.32
CA GLN A 6 -31.32 -35.29 -5.39
C GLN A 6 -31.33 -33.87 -5.96
N GLY A 7 -30.83 -32.88 -5.21
CA GLY A 7 -30.73 -31.50 -5.72
C GLY A 7 -29.56 -30.68 -5.20
N THR A 8 -28.84 -31.14 -4.17
CA THR A 8 -27.81 -30.34 -3.48
C THR A 8 -26.40 -30.92 -3.55
N LYS A 9 -26.22 -32.13 -4.12
CA LYS A 9 -24.92 -32.79 -4.20
C LYS A 9 -24.15 -32.48 -5.50
N ASP A 10 -24.88 -32.21 -6.58
CA ASP A 10 -24.35 -32.06 -7.95
C ASP A 10 -23.47 -30.79 -8.09
N GLY A 11 -24.03 -29.61 -7.82
CA GLY A 11 -23.31 -28.36 -8.04
C GLY A 11 -22.12 -28.07 -7.10
N TYR A 12 -21.94 -28.83 -6.02
CA TYR A 12 -20.78 -28.67 -5.12
C TYR A 12 -19.58 -29.51 -5.57
N GLN A 13 -19.82 -30.69 -6.15
CA GLN A 13 -18.77 -31.54 -6.71
C GLN A 13 -18.30 -31.00 -8.06
N ASP A 14 -19.22 -30.52 -8.90
CA ASP A 14 -18.91 -29.87 -10.18
C ASP A 14 -17.97 -28.67 -10.00
N LYS A 15 -18.27 -27.79 -9.03
CA LYS A 15 -17.42 -26.64 -8.71
C LYS A 15 -16.04 -27.03 -8.18
N LYS A 16 -15.92 -28.18 -7.50
CA LYS A 16 -14.64 -28.66 -6.98
C LYS A 16 -13.79 -29.27 -8.08
N GLU A 17 -14.42 -29.95 -9.04
CA GLU A 17 -13.74 -30.50 -10.22
C GLU A 17 -13.33 -29.40 -11.20
N GLU A 18 -14.16 -28.38 -11.42
CA GLU A 18 -13.81 -27.20 -12.21
C GLU A 18 -12.63 -26.43 -11.58
N ASN A 19 -12.65 -26.22 -10.26
CA ASN A 19 -11.53 -25.58 -9.57
C ASN A 19 -10.23 -26.40 -9.70
N GLY A 20 -10.31 -27.73 -9.63
CA GLY A 20 -9.16 -28.61 -9.81
C GLY A 20 -8.55 -28.51 -11.20
N LYS A 21 -9.38 -28.42 -12.24
CA LYS A 21 -8.93 -28.24 -13.64
C LYS A 21 -8.28 -26.88 -13.85
N GLU A 22 -8.85 -25.82 -13.28
CA GLU A 22 -8.27 -24.47 -13.38
C GLU A 22 -6.95 -24.36 -12.60
N HIS A 23 -6.85 -25.01 -11.43
CA HIS A 23 -5.60 -25.07 -10.68
C HIS A 23 -4.49 -25.77 -11.47
N ALA A 24 -4.80 -26.93 -12.07
CA ALA A 24 -3.85 -27.65 -12.91
C ALA A 24 -3.40 -26.82 -14.13
N ARG A 25 -4.33 -26.09 -14.76
CA ARG A 25 -4.02 -25.17 -15.87
C ARG A 25 -3.06 -24.05 -15.44
N LEU A 26 -3.30 -23.46 -14.27
CA LEU A 26 -2.47 -22.39 -13.73
C LEU A 26 -1.08 -22.89 -13.31
N ASP A 27 -0.99 -24.08 -12.74
CA ASP A 27 0.28 -24.70 -12.38
C ASP A 27 1.11 -25.06 -13.63
N GLN A 28 0.47 -25.55 -14.68
CA GLN A 28 1.12 -25.84 -15.96
C GLN A 28 1.60 -24.55 -16.65
N ALA A 29 0.79 -23.49 -16.64
CA ALA A 29 1.20 -22.17 -17.13
C ALA A 29 2.38 -21.59 -16.33
N ARG A 30 2.44 -21.86 -15.02
CA ARG A 30 3.57 -21.46 -14.16
C ARG A 30 4.84 -22.23 -14.51
N ALA A 31 4.73 -23.52 -14.78
CA ALA A 31 5.85 -24.36 -15.20
C ALA A 31 6.39 -23.92 -16.58
N ASP A 32 5.51 -23.64 -17.53
CA ASP A 32 5.88 -23.15 -18.87
C ASP A 32 6.56 -21.78 -18.82
N HIS A 33 6.09 -20.88 -17.96
CA HIS A 33 6.72 -19.57 -17.74
C HIS A 33 8.11 -19.70 -17.11
N LYS A 34 8.27 -20.63 -16.16
CA LYS A 34 9.57 -20.93 -15.54
C LYS A 34 10.56 -21.53 -16.54
N ALA A 35 10.08 -22.41 -17.44
CA ALA A 35 10.89 -22.98 -18.51
C ALA A 35 11.34 -21.93 -19.53
N LYS A 36 10.45 -20.97 -19.89
CA LYS A 36 10.80 -19.84 -20.78
C LYS A 36 11.83 -18.89 -20.18
N GLN A 37 11.91 -18.77 -18.86
CA GLN A 37 12.94 -17.98 -18.18
C GLN A 37 14.31 -18.68 -18.10
N GLN A 38 14.42 -19.95 -18.51
CA GLN A 38 15.64 -20.75 -18.47
C GLN A 38 16.27 -21.01 -19.86
N GLY A 39 15.84 -20.30 -20.90
CA GLY A 39 16.53 -20.29 -22.20
C GLY A 39 17.94 -19.66 -22.10
N PRO A 40 18.88 -20.05 -22.98
CA PRO A 40 20.29 -19.66 -22.85
C PRO A 40 20.47 -18.15 -22.94
N LYS A 41 20.97 -17.54 -21.85
CA LYS A 41 21.48 -16.17 -21.83
C LYS A 41 22.62 -16.08 -22.84
N GLN A 42 22.42 -15.31 -23.91
CA GLN A 42 23.53 -14.78 -24.68
C GLN A 42 24.32 -13.86 -23.75
N GLN A 43 25.58 -14.22 -23.53
CA GLN A 43 26.59 -13.39 -22.89
C GLN A 43 26.77 -12.13 -23.73
N ASP A 44 26.55 -10.98 -23.12
CA ASP A 44 27.26 -9.77 -23.49
C ASP A 44 27.86 -9.20 -22.20
N ASP A 45 29.19 -9.28 -22.13
CA ASP A 45 30.01 -8.91 -21.00
C ASP A 45 30.16 -7.39 -20.97
N SER A 46 29.59 -6.69 -20.00
CA SER A 46 30.27 -5.51 -19.43
C SER A 46 29.72 -5.07 -18.06
N LYS A 47 30.62 -5.15 -17.07
CA LYS A 47 30.86 -4.20 -15.97
C LYS A 47 29.99 -4.26 -14.70
N GLN A 48 30.61 -4.87 -13.70
CA GLN A 48 31.17 -4.24 -12.48
C GLN A 48 30.35 -4.36 -11.19
N ASP A 49 31.00 -4.99 -10.21
CA ASP A 49 30.59 -5.38 -8.86
C ASP A 49 30.11 -4.22 -7.97
N ASP A 50 29.07 -4.47 -7.17
CA ASP A 50 29.10 -4.33 -5.70
C ASP A 50 27.90 -5.09 -5.04
N PRO A 51 28.05 -5.68 -3.84
CA PRO A 51 27.10 -6.64 -3.30
C PRO A 51 25.92 -5.96 -2.58
N LYS A 52 24.78 -5.77 -3.26
CA LYS A 52 23.52 -5.37 -2.61
C LYS A 52 22.90 -6.58 -1.89
N GLN A 53 22.78 -6.51 -0.57
CA GLN A 53 22.03 -7.48 0.23
C GLN A 53 20.52 -7.32 -0.03
N GLU A 54 20.00 -8.14 -0.93
CA GLU A 54 18.56 -8.29 -1.16
C GLU A 54 17.92 -9.01 0.04
N THR A 55 17.08 -8.33 0.80
CA THR A 55 16.19 -9.00 1.77
C THR A 55 14.83 -9.21 1.13
N THR A 56 14.43 -10.47 1.03
CA THR A 56 13.13 -10.88 0.50
C THR A 56 12.18 -11.19 1.64
N ALA A 57 10.97 -10.63 1.60
CA ALA A 57 9.92 -10.94 2.57
C ALA A 57 8.69 -11.51 1.85
N THR A 58 8.16 -12.62 2.35
CA THR A 58 6.97 -13.27 1.80
C THR A 58 5.72 -12.69 2.45
N GLY A 59 4.90 -11.98 1.66
CA GLY A 59 3.61 -11.46 2.13
C GLY A 59 2.55 -12.58 2.27
N PRO A 60 1.39 -12.31 2.91
CA PRO A 60 0.34 -13.29 3.23
C PRO A 60 -0.44 -13.87 2.02
N GLY A 61 0.13 -13.78 0.81
CA GLY A 61 -0.39 -14.38 -0.42
C GLY A 61 0.67 -15.09 -1.27
N GLY A 62 1.83 -15.43 -0.69
CA GLY A 62 2.90 -16.14 -1.39
C GLY A 62 3.64 -15.32 -2.46
N ARG A 63 3.43 -13.99 -2.49
CA ARG A 63 4.24 -13.06 -3.29
C ARG A 63 5.47 -12.67 -2.47
N THR A 64 6.64 -13.00 -3.01
CA THR A 64 7.93 -12.48 -2.56
C THR A 64 7.99 -11.01 -2.93
N ILE A 65 8.09 -10.14 -1.92
CA ILE A 65 8.36 -8.73 -2.11
C ILE A 65 9.87 -8.56 -1.94
N VAL A 66 10.54 -8.15 -3.00
CA VAL A 66 11.94 -7.72 -2.94
C VAL A 66 11.90 -6.31 -2.36
N ILE A 67 12.37 -6.15 -1.12
CA ILE A 67 12.54 -4.83 -0.52
C ILE A 67 13.96 -4.40 -0.90
N THR A 68 14.11 -3.80 -2.08
CA THR A 68 15.33 -3.09 -2.41
C THR A 68 15.41 -1.86 -1.52
N SER A 69 16.41 -1.81 -0.65
CA SER A 69 16.82 -0.57 0.01
C SER A 69 17.64 0.24 -0.99
N ASP A 70 17.05 0.58 -2.14
CA ASP A 70 17.73 1.40 -3.13
C ASP A 70 17.41 2.86 -2.85
N GLU A 71 18.44 3.62 -2.48
CA GLU A 71 18.42 5.10 -2.46
C GLU A 71 18.44 5.70 -3.89
N GLY A 72 18.14 4.91 -4.92
CA GLY A 72 18.18 5.32 -6.33
C GLY A 72 16.86 5.04 -7.02
N ASP A 73 16.16 6.12 -7.37
CA ASP A 73 14.90 6.16 -8.13
C ASP A 73 13.70 5.52 -7.41
N ASP A 74 12.93 6.37 -6.73
CA ASP A 74 11.67 6.02 -6.08
C ASP A 74 10.53 5.71 -7.08
N GLY A 75 10.82 5.70 -8.38
CA GLY A 75 9.88 5.44 -9.47
C GLY A 75 8.89 6.57 -9.67
N VAL A 76 9.11 7.73 -9.05
CA VAL A 76 8.22 8.88 -9.11
C VAL A 76 8.88 10.00 -9.90
N SER A 77 8.53 10.11 -11.18
CA SER A 77 9.02 11.18 -12.04
C SER A 77 8.77 12.55 -11.40
N THR A 78 9.83 13.34 -11.24
CA THR A 78 9.79 14.71 -10.68
C THR A 78 9.45 15.75 -11.73
N ASP A 79 9.59 15.43 -13.02
CA ASP A 79 9.26 16.28 -14.16
C ASP A 79 7.79 16.18 -14.55
N VAL A 80 6.89 16.52 -13.61
CA VAL A 80 5.44 16.47 -13.86
C VAL A 80 4.92 17.78 -14.44
N LYS A 81 4.45 17.72 -15.69
CA LYS A 81 3.83 18.86 -16.38
C LYS A 81 2.30 18.83 -16.28
N PRO A 82 1.64 20.00 -16.15
CA PRO A 82 0.18 20.09 -16.15
C PRO A 82 -0.41 19.66 -17.50
N LEU A 83 -1.54 18.94 -17.46
CA LEU A 83 -2.36 18.68 -18.64
C LEU A 83 -3.23 19.89 -18.94
N LEU A 84 -3.33 20.26 -20.21
CA LEU A 84 -4.11 21.40 -20.68
C LEU A 84 -5.39 20.93 -21.38
N VAL A 85 -6.49 21.59 -21.07
CA VAL A 85 -7.79 21.36 -21.72
C VAL A 85 -7.89 22.24 -22.94
N LYS A 86 -8.27 21.65 -24.08
CA LYS A 86 -8.57 22.38 -25.32
C LYS A 86 -10.06 22.70 -25.43
N GLU A 87 -10.90 21.69 -25.23
CA GLU A 87 -12.35 21.76 -25.38
C GLU A 87 -13.03 20.96 -24.28
N ILE A 88 -14.24 21.38 -23.91
CA ILE A 88 -15.06 20.72 -22.91
C ILE A 88 -16.47 20.59 -23.43
N ASP A 89 -17.08 19.43 -23.23
CA ASP A 89 -18.48 19.18 -23.53
C ASP A 89 -19.20 18.54 -22.33
N ALA A 90 -20.49 18.23 -22.52
CA ALA A 90 -21.33 17.63 -21.48
C ALA A 90 -20.85 16.24 -20.99
N ASN A 91 -20.01 15.54 -21.75
CA ASN A 91 -19.59 14.16 -21.49
C ASN A 91 -18.08 13.99 -21.27
N ALA A 92 -17.25 14.83 -21.90
CA ALA A 92 -15.81 14.67 -21.99
C ALA A 92 -15.04 16.00 -22.02
N LEU A 93 -13.75 15.88 -21.74
CA LEU A 93 -12.73 16.91 -21.89
C LEU A 93 -11.74 16.46 -22.97
N THR A 94 -11.45 17.31 -23.95
CA THR A 94 -10.43 17.06 -24.96
C THR A 94 -9.13 17.74 -24.54
N LEU A 95 -8.02 17.00 -24.55
CA LEU A 95 -6.72 17.54 -24.15
C LEU A 95 -6.05 18.27 -25.31
N GLY A 96 -5.38 19.38 -24.98
CA GLY A 96 -4.51 20.14 -25.89
C GLY A 96 -3.02 19.85 -25.71
N THR A 97 -2.66 18.94 -24.80
CA THR A 97 -1.26 18.59 -24.51
C THR A 97 -0.75 17.56 -25.50
N ASP A 98 0.32 17.89 -26.24
CA ASP A 98 0.95 16.99 -27.20
C ASP A 98 1.43 15.69 -26.53
N GLY A 99 1.12 14.55 -27.15
CA GLY A 99 1.43 13.21 -26.63
C GLY A 99 0.54 12.74 -25.46
N ALA A 100 -0.42 13.54 -25.01
CA ALA A 100 -1.42 13.10 -24.03
C ALA A 100 -2.57 12.33 -24.70
N ARG A 101 -3.28 11.51 -23.92
CA ARG A 101 -4.50 10.82 -24.36
C ARG A 101 -5.52 11.85 -24.85
N GLY A 102 -6.11 11.65 -26.03
CA GLY A 102 -6.89 12.68 -26.73
C GLY A 102 -8.10 13.24 -25.97
N SER A 103 -8.78 12.43 -25.15
CA SER A 103 -9.88 12.89 -24.32
C SER A 103 -10.04 12.08 -23.03
N PHE A 104 -10.66 12.72 -22.03
CA PHE A 104 -11.08 12.13 -20.75
C PHE A 104 -12.58 12.32 -20.58
N THR A 105 -13.30 11.25 -20.26
CA THR A 105 -14.70 11.39 -19.89
C THR A 105 -14.83 12.03 -18.50
N ARG A 106 -15.95 12.73 -18.24
CA ARG A 106 -16.24 13.28 -16.90
C ARG A 106 -16.28 12.19 -15.84
N ARG A 107 -16.77 10.99 -16.19
CA ARG A 107 -16.78 9.83 -15.29
C ARG A 107 -15.37 9.37 -14.92
N GLU A 108 -14.45 9.31 -15.87
CA GLU A 108 -13.05 8.98 -15.60
C GLU A 108 -12.42 10.03 -14.69
N LEU A 109 -12.63 11.32 -14.98
CA LEU A 109 -12.11 12.40 -14.15
C LEU A 109 -12.65 12.35 -12.72
N ARG A 110 -13.93 11.98 -12.55
CA ARG A 110 -14.53 11.74 -11.23
C ARG A 110 -13.85 10.59 -10.50
N ASN A 111 -13.59 9.48 -11.19
CA ASN A 111 -12.87 8.34 -10.61
C ASN A 111 -11.45 8.72 -10.18
N PHE A 112 -10.73 9.51 -10.99
CA PHE A 112 -9.41 10.03 -10.62
C PHE A 112 -9.47 10.90 -9.37
N LYS A 113 -10.44 11.80 -9.27
CA LYS A 113 -10.59 12.64 -8.08
C LYS A 113 -10.94 11.82 -6.82
N GLN A 114 -11.71 10.74 -6.97
CA GLN A 114 -11.96 9.81 -5.85
C GLN A 114 -10.69 9.06 -5.45
N TYR A 115 -9.86 8.66 -6.41
CA TYR A 115 -8.58 8.01 -6.14
C TYR A 115 -7.62 8.95 -5.39
N GLU A 116 -7.52 10.21 -5.82
CA GLU A 116 -6.76 11.26 -5.12
C GLU A 116 -7.18 11.38 -3.65
N ARG A 117 -8.49 11.47 -3.38
CA ARG A 117 -9.02 11.52 -2.00
C ARG A 117 -8.70 10.27 -1.18
N LYS A 118 -8.77 9.08 -1.80
CA LYS A 118 -8.41 7.82 -1.12
C LYS A 118 -6.91 7.78 -0.80
N LEU A 119 -6.08 8.32 -1.68
CA LEU A 119 -4.64 8.40 -1.48
C LEU A 119 -4.30 9.40 -0.36
N GLU A 120 -4.97 10.55 -0.29
CA GLU A 120 -4.86 11.52 0.81
C GLU A 120 -5.32 10.92 2.15
N ALA A 121 -6.43 10.18 2.17
CA ALA A 121 -6.86 9.46 3.35
C ALA A 121 -5.84 8.39 3.78
N ARG A 122 -5.17 7.74 2.82
CA ARG A 122 -4.13 6.75 3.09
C ARG A 122 -2.85 7.38 3.62
N GLU A 123 -2.42 8.52 3.07
CA GLU A 123 -1.31 9.32 3.61
C GLU A 123 -1.58 9.67 5.08
N ASN A 124 -2.73 10.28 5.37
CA ASN A 124 -3.13 10.64 6.73
C ASN A 124 -3.16 9.44 7.68
N LEU A 125 -3.63 8.28 7.21
CA LEU A 125 -3.60 7.06 8.00
C LEU A 125 -2.16 6.62 8.30
N LEU A 126 -1.26 6.68 7.32
CA LEU A 126 0.15 6.28 7.50
C LEU A 126 0.88 7.23 8.46
N ILE A 127 0.60 8.53 8.41
CA ILE A 127 1.11 9.51 9.38
C ILE A 127 0.66 9.13 10.80
N LYS A 128 -0.63 8.86 11.00
CA LYS A 128 -1.16 8.43 12.31
C LYS A 128 -0.55 7.12 12.79
N VAL A 129 -0.34 6.16 11.89
CA VAL A 129 0.33 4.89 12.22
C VAL A 129 1.78 5.16 12.66
N ALA A 130 2.52 6.02 11.96
CA ALA A 130 3.86 6.40 12.37
C ALA A 130 3.85 7.01 13.78
N GLU A 131 2.98 7.99 14.06
CA GLU A 131 2.85 8.61 15.39
C GLU A 131 2.51 7.59 16.49
N ALA A 132 1.60 6.65 16.20
CA ALA A 132 1.27 5.57 17.12
C ALA A 132 2.46 4.64 17.39
N CYS A 133 3.22 4.29 16.35
CA CYS A 133 4.43 3.47 16.49
C CYS A 133 5.50 4.18 17.32
N LYS A 134 5.68 5.50 17.15
CA LYS A 134 6.61 6.29 17.98
C LYS A 134 6.20 6.29 19.46
N THR A 135 4.91 6.39 19.73
CA THR A 135 4.38 6.33 21.10
C THR A 135 4.56 4.94 21.70
N LEU A 136 4.32 3.89 20.90
CA LEU A 136 4.52 2.50 21.30
C LEU A 136 5.99 2.18 21.61
N GLU A 137 6.92 2.69 20.79
CA GLU A 137 8.36 2.59 21.02
C GLU A 137 8.74 3.18 22.38
N ALA A 138 8.37 4.43 22.64
CA ALA A 138 8.67 5.08 23.92
C ALA A 138 8.06 4.33 25.12
N SER A 139 6.80 3.90 25.01
CA SER A 139 6.15 3.14 26.09
C SER A 139 6.83 1.79 26.36
N ALA A 140 7.28 1.10 25.32
CA ALA A 140 7.96 -0.19 25.46
C ALA A 140 9.40 -0.03 25.99
N GLU A 141 10.08 1.06 25.64
CA GLU A 141 11.38 1.41 26.24
C GLU A 141 11.26 1.71 27.73
N ASP A 142 10.22 2.44 28.14
CA ASP A 142 9.97 2.75 29.55
C ASP A 142 9.59 1.49 30.33
N GLU A 143 8.72 0.63 29.78
CA GLU A 143 8.40 -0.68 30.39
C GLU A 143 9.65 -1.57 30.53
N ALA A 144 10.57 -1.54 29.55
CA ALA A 144 11.82 -2.28 29.65
C ALA A 144 12.73 -1.76 30.77
N LYS A 145 12.78 -0.44 30.99
CA LYS A 145 13.53 0.18 32.11
C LYS A 145 12.91 -0.20 33.44
N ASP A 146 11.59 -0.05 33.57
CA ASP A 146 10.86 -0.41 34.79
C ASP A 146 11.05 -1.89 35.16
N CYS A 147 10.99 -2.78 34.16
CA CYS A 147 11.25 -4.21 34.38
C CYS A 147 12.68 -4.47 34.83
N GLN A 148 13.66 -3.74 34.30
CA GLN A 148 15.06 -3.87 34.68
C GLN A 148 15.28 -3.39 36.13
N ASP A 149 14.73 -2.24 36.49
CA ASP A 149 14.83 -1.67 37.84
C ASP A 149 14.16 -2.59 38.87
N LEU A 150 12.97 -3.13 38.55
CA LEU A 150 12.29 -4.12 39.38
C LEU A 150 13.08 -5.43 39.47
N ALA A 151 13.75 -5.86 38.40
CA ALA A 151 14.58 -7.06 38.42
C ALA A 151 15.76 -6.90 39.39
N ASP A 152 16.37 -5.71 39.42
CA ASP A 152 17.49 -5.41 40.31
C ASP A 152 17.04 -5.29 41.77
N GLN A 153 15.86 -4.73 42.03
CA GLN A 153 15.23 -4.76 43.36
C GLN A 153 14.90 -6.20 43.80
N ALA A 154 14.38 -7.03 42.89
CA ALA A 154 14.02 -8.42 43.20
C ALA A 154 15.25 -9.27 43.59
N LYS A 155 16.44 -8.97 43.04
CA LYS A 155 17.69 -9.63 43.44
C LYS A 155 18.10 -9.31 44.88
N ALA A 156 17.70 -8.17 45.42
CA ALA A 156 17.98 -7.79 46.81
C ALA A 156 17.06 -8.51 47.82
N VAL A 157 15.99 -9.16 47.34
CA VAL A 157 15.03 -9.89 48.18
C VAL A 157 15.36 -11.38 48.20
N LYS A 158 15.43 -11.97 49.39
CA LYS A 158 15.68 -13.41 49.57
C LYS A 158 14.60 -14.24 48.85
N GLY A 159 15.01 -15.11 47.91
CA GLY A 159 14.09 -15.93 47.10
C GLY A 159 13.51 -15.20 45.88
N GLY A 160 13.97 -13.97 45.59
CA GLY A 160 13.51 -13.17 44.47
C GLY A 160 14.13 -13.54 43.12
N GLU A 161 15.01 -14.54 43.05
CA GLU A 161 15.75 -14.88 41.83
C GLU A 161 14.82 -15.32 40.70
N LYS A 162 13.74 -16.03 41.02
CA LYS A 162 12.71 -16.44 40.05
C LYS A 162 11.94 -15.24 39.48
N LEU A 163 11.70 -14.21 40.31
CA LEU A 163 11.01 -13.00 39.89
C LEU A 163 11.94 -12.14 39.03
N ALA A 164 13.20 -11.95 39.47
CA ALA A 164 14.21 -11.23 38.71
C ALA A 164 14.40 -11.84 37.30
N ALA A 165 14.49 -13.18 37.21
CA ALA A 165 14.60 -13.86 35.92
C ALA A 165 13.38 -13.65 35.00
N LYS A 166 12.17 -13.54 35.55
CA LYS A 166 10.96 -13.23 34.77
C LYS A 166 10.96 -11.78 34.29
N LEU A 167 11.34 -10.86 35.16
CA LEU A 167 11.43 -9.43 34.85
C LEU A 167 12.48 -9.13 33.78
N THR A 168 13.65 -9.78 33.82
CA THR A 168 14.63 -9.69 32.74
C THR A 168 14.08 -10.16 31.40
N LYS A 169 13.36 -11.30 31.38
CA LYS A 169 12.71 -11.77 30.15
C LYS A 169 11.65 -10.80 29.63
N LEU A 170 10.90 -10.16 30.53
CA LEU A 170 9.90 -9.16 30.15
C LEU A 170 10.57 -7.90 29.59
N ALA A 171 11.67 -7.45 30.20
CA ALA A 171 12.47 -6.34 29.70
C ALA A 171 13.03 -6.62 28.29
N ASP A 172 13.52 -7.84 28.03
CA ASP A 172 14.01 -8.23 26.72
C ASP A 172 12.89 -8.27 25.66
N ALA A 173 11.69 -8.76 26.04
CA ALA A 173 10.51 -8.73 25.18
C ALA A 173 10.06 -7.29 24.86
N ALA A 174 10.04 -6.41 25.86
CA ALA A 174 9.69 -5.00 25.70
C ALA A 174 10.69 -4.28 24.78
N LYS A 175 12.00 -4.55 24.91
CA LYS A 175 13.03 -4.04 23.97
C LYS A 175 12.81 -4.54 22.54
N ALA A 176 12.44 -5.81 22.37
CA ALA A 176 12.13 -6.36 21.04
C ALA A 176 10.91 -5.64 20.42
N GLN A 177 9.86 -5.42 21.22
CA GLN A 177 8.68 -4.66 20.79
C GLN A 177 9.02 -3.21 20.42
N ALA A 178 9.88 -2.53 21.19
CA ALA A 178 10.35 -1.19 20.85
C ALA A 178 11.08 -1.17 19.50
N ALA A 179 11.96 -2.15 19.25
CA ALA A 179 12.68 -2.26 17.99
C ALA A 179 11.75 -2.51 16.79
N GLU A 180 10.73 -3.36 16.95
CA GLU A 180 9.70 -3.58 15.92
C GLU A 180 8.88 -2.32 15.66
N ALA A 181 8.47 -1.61 16.72
CA ALA A 181 7.74 -0.35 16.61
C ALA A 181 8.56 0.72 15.86
N ALA A 182 9.86 0.84 16.18
CA ALA A 182 10.78 1.75 15.51
C ALA A 182 10.94 1.44 14.01
N ALA A 183 11.01 0.15 13.65
CA ALA A 183 11.05 -0.28 12.26
C ALA A 183 9.75 0.09 11.53
N LEU A 184 8.59 -0.22 12.14
CA LEU A 184 7.28 0.07 11.56
C LEU A 184 7.04 1.59 11.40
N HIS A 185 7.50 2.40 12.37
CA HIS A 185 7.50 3.85 12.27
C HIS A 185 8.23 4.33 11.01
N LYS A 186 9.47 3.86 10.79
CA LYS A 186 10.27 4.23 9.60
C LYS A 186 9.57 3.84 8.30
N HIS A 187 8.99 2.64 8.25
CA HIS A 187 8.24 2.19 7.08
C HIS A 187 6.97 3.01 6.82
N ALA A 188 6.21 3.32 7.88
CA ALA A 188 4.99 4.13 7.77
C ALA A 188 5.30 5.56 7.32
N GLN A 189 6.36 6.19 7.85
CA GLN A 189 6.82 7.51 7.41
C GLN A 189 7.22 7.52 5.93
N ARG A 190 8.07 6.59 5.50
CA ARG A 190 8.47 6.49 4.09
C ARG A 190 7.25 6.30 3.19
N ALA A 191 6.32 5.43 3.56
CA ALA A 191 5.11 5.20 2.80
C ALA A 191 4.20 6.46 2.74
N ALA A 192 4.14 7.25 3.81
CA ALA A 192 3.42 8.52 3.82
C ALA A 192 4.05 9.53 2.86
N GLU A 193 5.38 9.68 2.88
CA GLU A 193 6.09 10.57 1.94
C GLU A 193 5.87 10.14 0.48
N MET A 194 5.91 8.84 0.18
CA MET A 194 5.59 8.36 -1.18
C MET A 194 4.15 8.73 -1.60
N CYS A 195 3.18 8.59 -0.70
CA CYS A 195 1.80 9.00 -0.98
C CYS A 195 1.73 10.50 -1.27
N LYS A 196 2.44 11.32 -0.48
CA LYS A 196 2.51 12.78 -0.63
C LYS A 196 3.14 13.22 -1.96
N VAL A 197 4.24 12.58 -2.39
CA VAL A 197 4.86 12.88 -3.70
C VAL A 197 3.89 12.53 -4.82
N VAL A 198 3.26 11.35 -4.77
CA VAL A 198 2.27 10.96 -5.79
C VAL A 198 1.06 11.92 -5.80
N LEU A 199 0.57 12.34 -4.64
CA LEU A 199 -0.50 13.34 -4.54
C LEU A 199 -0.10 14.68 -5.15
N THR A 200 1.12 15.13 -4.88
CA THR A 200 1.68 16.37 -5.45
C THR A 200 1.76 16.27 -6.97
N ASN A 201 2.20 15.13 -7.49
CA ASN A 201 2.26 14.87 -8.93
C ASN A 201 0.87 14.83 -9.57
N ILE A 202 -0.09 14.17 -8.93
CA ILE A 202 -1.48 14.15 -9.39
C ILE A 202 -2.07 15.57 -9.39
N ALA A 203 -1.85 16.34 -8.34
CA ALA A 203 -2.32 17.72 -8.23
C ALA A 203 -1.72 18.57 -9.37
N THR A 204 -0.41 18.52 -9.58
CA THR A 204 0.25 19.27 -10.66
C THR A 204 -0.28 18.88 -12.04
N ARG A 205 -0.46 17.57 -12.29
CA ARG A 205 -0.86 17.06 -13.62
C ARG A 205 -2.33 17.28 -13.94
N TYR A 206 -3.22 17.06 -12.97
CA TYR A 206 -4.66 16.93 -13.20
C TYR A 206 -5.51 18.08 -12.62
N ALA A 207 -4.96 18.94 -11.74
CA ALA A 207 -5.71 20.08 -11.20
C ALA A 207 -6.32 20.99 -12.27
N PRO A 208 -5.64 21.32 -13.39
CA PRO A 208 -6.25 22.12 -14.45
C PRO A 208 -7.47 21.46 -15.07
N LEU A 209 -7.51 20.12 -15.14
CA LEU A 209 -8.67 19.39 -15.69
C LEU A 209 -9.88 19.52 -14.75
N TYR A 210 -9.67 19.37 -13.44
CA TYR A 210 -10.75 19.55 -12.46
C TYR A 210 -11.30 20.98 -12.50
N LYS A 211 -10.40 21.97 -12.56
CA LYS A 211 -10.78 23.38 -12.66
C LYS A 211 -11.57 23.65 -13.93
N ALA A 212 -11.15 23.12 -15.08
CA ALA A 212 -11.89 23.28 -16.34
C ALA A 212 -13.31 22.69 -16.26
N VAL A 213 -13.52 21.57 -15.55
CA VAL A 213 -14.88 21.08 -15.29
C VAL A 213 -15.65 22.04 -14.40
N VAL A 214 -15.07 22.54 -13.30
CA VAL A 214 -15.76 23.49 -12.43
C VAL A 214 -16.17 24.76 -13.18
N ASP A 215 -15.28 25.29 -14.01
CA ASP A 215 -15.48 26.55 -14.74
C ASP A 215 -16.38 26.38 -15.99
N SER A 216 -16.82 25.16 -16.31
CA SER A 216 -17.66 24.87 -17.48
C SER A 216 -19.16 25.07 -17.20
N ASP A 217 -19.83 25.77 -18.12
CA ASP A 217 -21.30 25.95 -18.10
C ASP A 217 -22.08 24.62 -18.22
N GLU A 218 -21.43 23.57 -18.73
CA GLU A 218 -22.01 22.23 -18.88
C GLU A 218 -22.01 21.44 -17.54
N THR A 219 -21.42 21.99 -16.48
CA THR A 219 -21.29 21.30 -15.18
C THR A 219 -22.49 21.49 -14.30
N LYS A 220 -23.12 20.37 -13.95
CA LYS A 220 -24.29 20.35 -13.08
C LYS A 220 -23.90 20.74 -11.64
N PRO A 221 -24.76 21.44 -10.88
CA PRO A 221 -24.47 21.87 -9.51
C PRO A 221 -24.00 20.75 -8.56
N ALA A 222 -24.52 19.52 -8.72
CA ALA A 222 -24.09 18.36 -7.93
C ALA A 222 -22.65 17.91 -8.26
N GLU A 223 -22.25 18.02 -9.53
CA GLU A 223 -20.88 17.72 -9.97
C GLU A 223 -19.93 18.84 -9.56
N LEU A 224 -20.39 20.09 -9.58
CA LEU A 224 -19.64 21.25 -9.12
C LEU A 224 -19.16 21.05 -7.67
N ARG A 225 -20.05 20.63 -6.76
CA ARG A 225 -19.69 20.30 -5.37
C ARG A 225 -18.64 19.19 -5.31
N PHE A 226 -18.75 18.19 -6.16
CA PHE A 226 -17.80 17.08 -6.19
C PHE A 226 -16.38 17.53 -6.54
N TYR A 227 -16.20 18.47 -7.47
CA TYR A 227 -14.87 18.96 -7.86
C TYR A 227 -14.37 20.15 -7.03
N ASN A 228 -15.27 20.97 -6.48
CA ASN A 228 -14.94 22.09 -5.59
C ASN A 228 -14.53 21.66 -4.20
N ASP A 229 -15.12 20.58 -3.68
CA ASP A 229 -14.92 20.20 -2.29
C ASP A 229 -13.54 19.55 -2.11
N LYS A 230 -12.64 20.26 -1.42
CA LYS A 230 -11.35 19.73 -0.95
C LYS A 230 -11.56 18.81 0.26
N GLY A 231 -12.39 17.78 0.08
CA GLY A 231 -12.54 16.67 1.01
C GLY A 231 -13.34 16.98 2.28
N SER A 232 -14.67 16.92 2.20
CA SER A 232 -15.46 16.43 3.35
C SER A 232 -16.81 15.87 2.88
N TYR A 233 -16.87 14.56 2.63
CA TYR A 233 -18.17 13.89 2.73
C TYR A 233 -18.53 13.84 4.21
N ALA A 234 -19.51 14.66 4.62
CA ALA A 234 -20.22 14.42 5.86
C ALA A 234 -20.70 12.96 5.89
N PRO A 235 -20.57 12.24 7.03
CA PRO A 235 -21.10 10.90 7.12
C PRO A 235 -22.59 10.94 6.82
N ALA A 236 -23.05 10.04 5.96
CA ALA A 236 -24.47 9.89 5.69
C ALA A 236 -25.20 9.67 7.02
N ALA A 237 -26.20 10.52 7.27
CA ALA A 237 -27.12 10.43 8.40
C ALA A 237 -27.99 9.16 8.32
#